data_AF-A0A8D8FRE0-F1
#
_entry.id   AF-A0A8D8FRE0-F1
#
_cell.length_a   1.000
_cell.length_b   1.000
_cell.length_c   1.000
_cell.angle_alpha   90.00
_cell.angle_beta   90.00
_cell.angle_gamma   90.00
#
_symmetry.space_group_name_H-M   'P 1'
#
loop_
_entity.id
_entity.type
_entity.pdbx_description
1 polymer ?
#
loop_
_entity_poly.entity_id
_entity_poly.type
_entity_poly.pdbx_seq_one_letter_code
_entity_poly.pdbx_strand_id
1 'polypeptide(L)'
;MIAQSNNRHVTRNAREWINLAIELKPRTVLNTSKLFYNYFIDQMSIKPRMQTEMQNFQWDLIFENLDKKFISSDTKTYLFSLINELIPTRSKMFRHGIAGIDSPNCILCGNLDTITHRIKLCNKSSLVWNWIKNLIMVRIRINTRDPEELIALQFNLKSYKKNAGLWLVCEAIRFNLMNYGLDGMGCLEKFKKEIRDARWNNKAVFAKYFKNVLNIF
;
A
#
# COMPACT_ATOMS: atom_id res chain seq x y z
N MET A 1 -16.93 -10.26 31.44
CA MET A 1 -16.34 -9.13 32.17
C MET A 1 -14.94 -8.90 31.62
N ILE A 2 -14.67 -7.78 30.94
CA ILE A 2 -13.29 -7.40 30.59
C ILE A 2 -12.73 -6.81 31.89
N ALA A 3 -11.82 -7.51 32.54
CA ALA A 3 -11.19 -7.04 33.75
C ALA A 3 -10.52 -5.68 33.48
N GLN A 4 -10.77 -4.71 34.36
CA GLN A 4 -10.08 -3.42 34.40
C GLN A 4 -8.62 -3.61 34.82
N SER A 5 -7.86 -4.42 34.08
CA SER A 5 -6.42 -4.55 34.29
C SER A 5 -5.78 -3.19 33.96
N ASN A 6 -5.18 -2.57 34.98
CA ASN A 6 -4.46 -1.29 34.95
C ASN A 6 -3.89 -0.91 33.56
N ASN A 7 -4.65 -0.09 32.83
CA ASN A 7 -4.29 0.53 31.55
C ASN A 7 -3.12 1.55 31.65
N ARG A 8 -2.26 1.46 32.69
CA ARG A 8 -1.13 2.38 32.88
C ARG A 8 -0.06 2.21 31.81
N HIS A 9 0.03 1.04 31.18
CA HIS A 9 1.00 0.74 30.13
C HIS A 9 0.53 1.07 28.71
N VAL A 10 -0.71 1.54 28.54
CA VAL A 10 -1.25 1.90 27.22
C VAL A 10 -1.20 3.41 27.01
N THR A 11 -0.86 3.79 25.78
CA THR A 11 -0.81 5.20 25.36
C THR A 11 -2.16 5.88 25.60
N ARG A 12 -2.16 7.21 25.75
CA ARG A 12 -3.39 8.00 25.97
C ARG A 12 -4.45 7.67 24.92
N ASN A 13 -4.05 7.66 23.65
CA ASN A 13 -4.95 7.32 22.55
C ASN A 13 -5.55 5.93 22.76
N ALA A 14 -4.75 4.91 23.04
CA ALA A 14 -5.25 3.55 23.25
C ALA A 14 -6.28 3.46 24.39
N ARG A 15 -6.12 4.25 25.46
CA ARG A 15 -7.12 4.36 26.53
C ARG A 15 -8.44 4.98 26.04
N GLU A 16 -8.37 6.06 25.28
CA GLU A 16 -9.55 6.70 24.67
C GLU A 16 -10.30 5.72 23.76
N TRP A 17 -9.60 4.97 22.91
CA TRP A 17 -10.19 3.93 22.05
C TRP A 17 -10.84 2.79 22.85
N ILE A 18 -10.20 2.33 23.94
CA ILE A 18 -10.75 1.28 24.81
C ILE A 18 -12.05 1.76 25.46
N ASN A 19 -12.08 2.98 26.00
CA ASN A 19 -13.28 3.55 26.62
C ASN A 19 -14.42 3.67 25.63
N LEU A 20 -14.13 4.15 24.42
CA LEU A 20 -15.13 4.24 23.36
C LEU A 20 -15.65 2.86 22.93
N ALA A 21 -14.77 1.86 22.82
CA ALA A 21 -15.18 0.49 22.51
C ALA A 21 -16.11 -0.09 23.59
N ILE A 22 -15.86 0.21 24.87
CA ILE A 22 -16.74 -0.17 25.99
C ILE A 22 -18.11 0.50 25.86
N GLU A 23 -18.15 1.79 25.49
CA GLU A 23 -19.39 2.55 25.28
C GLU A 23 -20.21 2.01 24.09
N LEU A 24 -19.53 1.60 23.02
CA LEU A 24 -20.17 1.12 21.80
C LEU A 24 -20.63 -0.34 21.89
N LYS A 25 -20.02 -1.16 22.76
CA LYS A 25 -20.30 -2.59 22.92
C LYS A 25 -21.77 -2.96 23.18
N PRO A 26 -22.56 -2.20 23.97
CA PRO A 26 -23.98 -2.49 24.18
C PRO A 26 -24.86 -2.16 22.97
N ARG A 27 -24.36 -1.35 22.03
CA ARG A 27 -25.06 -1.01 20.78
C ARG A 27 -24.93 -2.20 19.84
N THR A 28 -25.86 -3.16 19.95
CA THR A 28 -25.93 -4.46 19.26
C THR A 28 -25.80 -4.42 17.73
N VAL A 29 -25.81 -3.23 17.13
CA VAL A 29 -25.70 -3.01 15.69
C VAL A 29 -24.24 -2.97 15.19
N LEU A 30 -23.24 -2.79 16.06
CA LEU A 30 -21.83 -2.70 15.64
C LEU A 30 -21.08 -4.03 15.86
N ASN A 31 -21.50 -5.10 15.16
CA ASN A 31 -20.92 -6.44 15.34
C ASN A 31 -19.84 -6.82 14.32
N THR A 32 -19.51 -5.92 13.39
CA THR A 32 -18.42 -6.13 12.41
C THR A 32 -17.49 -4.93 12.35
N SER A 33 -16.22 -5.15 11.99
CA SER A 33 -15.24 -4.07 11.81
C SER A 33 -15.69 -3.03 10.78
N LYS A 34 -16.47 -3.44 9.78
CA LYS A 34 -17.09 -2.53 8.79
C LYS A 34 -18.09 -1.58 9.42
N LEU A 35 -18.93 -2.08 10.32
CA LEU A 35 -19.93 -1.25 11.01
C LEU A 35 -19.25 -0.26 11.96
N PHE A 36 -18.20 -0.69 12.66
CA PHE A 36 -17.36 0.24 13.43
C PHE A 36 -16.75 1.33 12.55
N TYR A 37 -16.15 0.94 11.43
CA TYR A 37 -15.57 1.90 10.48
C TYR A 37 -16.61 2.92 10.01
N ASN A 38 -17.79 2.45 9.56
CA ASN A 38 -18.88 3.34 9.14
C ASN A 38 -19.36 4.24 10.29
N TYR A 39 -19.44 3.74 11.52
CA TYR A 39 -19.78 4.58 12.67
C TYR A 39 -18.78 5.74 12.84
N PHE A 40 -17.48 5.44 12.79
CA PHE A 40 -16.44 6.46 12.93
C PHE A 40 -16.43 7.48 11.78
N ILE A 41 -16.58 7.01 10.54
CA ILE A 41 -16.58 7.88 9.37
C ILE A 41 -17.88 8.68 9.29
N ASP A 42 -19.03 8.02 9.35
CA ASP A 42 -20.33 8.63 9.03
C ASP A 42 -20.92 9.37 10.24
N GLN A 43 -20.85 8.79 11.44
CA GLN A 43 -21.49 9.38 12.63
C GLN A 43 -20.57 10.34 13.37
N MET A 44 -19.28 10.04 13.43
CA MET A 44 -18.29 10.92 14.08
C MET A 44 -17.59 11.88 13.11
N SER A 45 -17.92 11.81 11.81
CA SER A 45 -17.30 12.64 10.75
C SER A 45 -15.77 12.58 10.76
N ILE A 46 -15.18 11.47 11.22
CA ILE A 46 -13.74 11.31 11.28
C ILE A 46 -13.22 11.12 9.87
N LYS A 47 -12.35 12.02 9.42
CA LYS A 47 -11.60 11.82 8.18
C LYS A 47 -10.31 11.07 8.49
N PRO A 48 -9.97 10.01 7.74
CA PRO A 48 -8.65 9.40 7.83
C PRO A 48 -7.58 10.47 7.65
N ARG A 49 -6.54 10.43 8.50
CA ARG A 49 -5.45 11.43 8.50
C ARG A 49 -4.88 11.68 7.10
N MET A 50 -4.74 10.63 6.30
CA MET A 50 -4.23 10.73 4.94
C MET A 50 -5.11 11.56 4.03
N GLN A 51 -6.44 11.47 4.17
CA GLN A 51 -7.37 12.32 3.43
C GLN A 51 -7.26 13.79 3.84
N THR A 52 -6.88 14.06 5.09
CA THR A 52 -6.65 15.44 5.56
C THR A 52 -5.32 16.02 5.10
N GLU A 53 -4.27 15.19 5.01
CA GLU A 53 -2.91 15.61 4.62
C GLU A 53 -2.73 15.68 3.09
N MET A 54 -3.43 14.84 2.33
CA MET A 54 -3.33 14.79 0.86
C MET A 54 -4.66 15.18 0.22
N GLN A 55 -5.04 16.45 0.36
CA GLN A 55 -6.30 16.98 -0.17
C GLN A 55 -6.37 17.00 -1.70
N ASN A 56 -5.22 17.01 -2.36
CA ASN A 56 -5.13 16.99 -3.83
C ASN A 56 -5.37 15.60 -4.44
N PHE A 57 -5.53 14.56 -3.62
CA PHE A 57 -5.69 13.19 -4.10
C PHE A 57 -7.17 12.86 -4.33
N GLN A 58 -7.45 12.20 -5.45
CA GLN A 58 -8.79 11.70 -5.80
C GLN A 58 -9.07 10.39 -5.06
N TRP A 59 -9.40 10.48 -3.77
CA TRP A 59 -9.58 9.32 -2.89
C TRP A 59 -10.56 8.26 -3.41
N ASP A 60 -11.70 8.68 -3.95
CA ASP A 60 -12.69 7.77 -4.52
C ASP A 60 -12.08 6.92 -5.64
N LEU A 61 -11.27 7.54 -6.51
CA LEU A 61 -10.57 6.86 -7.60
C LEU A 61 -9.51 5.89 -7.06
N ILE A 62 -8.78 6.26 -6.01
CA ILE A 62 -7.77 5.40 -5.40
C ILE A 62 -8.44 4.13 -4.84
N PHE A 63 -9.54 4.27 -4.11
CA PHE A 63 -10.27 3.13 -3.58
C PHE A 63 -10.95 2.30 -4.66
N GLU A 64 -11.51 2.92 -5.71
CA GLU A 64 -12.04 2.22 -6.88
C GLU A 64 -10.95 1.38 -7.59
N ASN A 65 -9.73 1.94 -7.67
CA ASN A 65 -8.58 1.26 -8.25
C ASN A 65 -8.05 0.13 -7.37
N LEU A 66 -8.06 0.33 -6.04
CA LEU A 66 -7.70 -0.72 -5.07
C LEU A 66 -8.68 -1.90 -5.15
N ASP A 67 -9.96 -1.66 -5.39
CA ASP A 67 -10.97 -2.73 -5.37
C ASP A 67 -11.01 -3.59 -6.65
N LYS A 68 -10.22 -3.26 -7.68
CA LYS A 68 -10.25 -4.02 -8.95
C LYS A 68 -10.00 -5.52 -8.73
N LYS A 69 -10.84 -6.33 -9.37
CA LYS A 69 -10.86 -7.81 -9.23
C LYS A 69 -9.58 -8.51 -9.72
N PHE A 70 -8.77 -7.85 -10.54
CA PHE A 70 -7.49 -8.39 -11.02
C PHE A 70 -6.33 -8.13 -10.05
N ILE A 71 -6.55 -7.40 -8.95
CA ILE A 71 -5.58 -7.21 -7.89
C ILE A 71 -5.86 -8.25 -6.81
N SER A 72 -4.83 -9.04 -6.45
CA SER A 72 -4.97 -10.09 -5.44
C SER A 72 -5.26 -9.50 -4.05
N SER A 73 -5.92 -10.26 -3.18
CA SER A 73 -6.19 -9.83 -1.79
C SER A 73 -4.92 -9.50 -1.02
N ASP A 74 -3.84 -10.25 -1.26
CA ASP A 74 -2.53 -10.00 -0.64
C ASP A 74 -1.99 -8.64 -1.11
N THR A 75 -1.99 -8.39 -2.42
CA THR A 75 -1.59 -7.09 -3.00
C THR A 75 -2.44 -5.96 -2.42
N LYS A 76 -3.77 -6.13 -2.33
CA LYS A 76 -4.68 -5.14 -1.71
C LYS A 76 -4.31 -4.84 -0.26
N THR A 77 -3.88 -5.84 0.51
CA THR A 77 -3.46 -5.68 1.91
C THR A 77 -2.22 -4.80 2.05
N TYR A 78 -1.21 -5.02 1.19
CA TYR A 78 -0.02 -4.17 1.15
C TYR A 78 -0.35 -2.73 0.73
N LEU A 79 -1.19 -2.56 -0.29
CA LEU A 79 -1.61 -1.24 -0.76
C LEU A 79 -2.45 -0.49 0.28
N PHE A 80 -3.35 -1.18 0.98
CA PHE A 80 -4.11 -0.58 2.07
C PHE A 80 -3.20 -0.14 3.22
N SER A 81 -2.21 -0.97 3.55
CA SER A 81 -1.19 -0.64 4.56
C SER A 81 -0.33 0.55 4.15
N LEU A 82 0.01 0.65 2.86
CA LEU A 82 0.71 1.78 2.27
C LEU A 82 -0.12 3.06 2.38
N ILE A 83 -1.36 3.04 1.88
CA ILE A 83 -2.26 4.18 1.85
C ILE A 83 -2.53 4.73 3.24
N ASN A 84 -2.64 3.87 4.25
CA ASN A 84 -2.90 4.26 5.63
C ASN A 84 -1.61 4.45 6.46
N GLU A 85 -0.44 4.49 5.82
CA GLU A 85 0.88 4.61 6.47
C GLU A 85 1.11 3.61 7.62
N LEU A 86 0.55 2.41 7.51
CA LEU A 86 0.67 1.37 8.55
C LEU A 86 2.03 0.67 8.52
N ILE A 87 2.77 0.80 7.42
CA ILE A 87 4.07 0.15 7.24
C ILE A 87 5.09 0.79 8.19
N PRO A 88 5.72 0.01 9.10
CA PRO A 88 6.72 0.55 10.00
C PRO A 88 8.00 0.88 9.25
N THR A 89 8.37 2.16 9.22
CA THR A 89 9.66 2.63 8.71
C THR A 89 10.60 3.00 9.85
N ARG A 90 11.92 2.96 9.65
CA ARG A 90 12.86 3.39 10.71
C ARG A 90 12.67 4.85 11.07
N SER A 91 12.36 5.72 10.10
CA SER A 91 12.01 7.11 10.40
C SER A 91 10.80 7.24 11.33
N LYS A 92 9.75 6.45 11.11
CA LYS A 92 8.55 6.43 11.95
C LYS A 92 8.85 5.84 13.33
N MET A 93 9.56 4.72 13.39
CA MET A 93 9.94 4.06 14.65
C MET A 93 10.86 4.94 15.50
N PHE A 94 11.84 5.60 14.89
CA PHE A 94 12.73 6.56 15.55
C PHE A 94 11.93 7.73 16.15
N ARG A 95 11.01 8.32 15.37
CA ARG A 95 10.13 9.40 15.85
C ARG A 95 9.27 8.99 17.05
N HIS A 96 8.87 7.71 17.11
CA HIS A 96 8.09 7.16 18.23
C HIS A 96 8.95 6.69 19.41
N GLY A 97 10.29 6.81 19.35
CA GLY A 97 11.17 6.41 20.44
C GLY A 97 11.18 4.91 20.70
N ILE A 98 11.00 4.09 19.66
CA ILE A 98 11.09 2.63 19.79
C ILE A 98 12.52 2.24 20.18
N ALA A 99 12.66 1.50 21.28
CA ALA A 99 13.96 1.05 21.79
C ALA A 99 14.75 0.24 20.74
N GLY A 100 16.06 0.49 20.64
CA GLY A 100 16.95 -0.16 19.68
C GLY A 100 16.91 0.43 18.25
N ILE A 101 16.14 1.50 18.03
CA ILE A 101 16.16 2.28 16.79
C ILE A 101 16.89 3.60 17.06
N ASP A 102 18.20 3.59 16.86
CA ASP A 102 19.06 4.76 17.17
C ASP A 102 19.19 5.76 16.01
N SER A 103 18.65 5.40 14.83
CA SER A 103 18.72 6.25 13.64
C SER A 103 17.49 6.04 12.74
N PRO A 104 16.95 7.12 12.14
CA PRO A 104 15.84 7.05 11.20
C PRO A 104 16.24 6.54 9.80
N ASN A 105 17.53 6.26 9.58
CA ASN A 105 18.08 5.89 8.28
C ASN A 105 17.95 4.40 7.97
N CYS A 106 17.92 4.10 6.68
CA CYS A 106 17.84 2.77 6.09
C CYS A 106 19.15 2.01 6.34
N ILE A 107 19.05 0.81 6.87
CA ILE A 107 20.22 -0.05 7.16
C ILE A 107 20.95 -0.51 5.89
N LEU A 108 20.28 -0.50 4.73
CA LEU A 108 20.84 -1.01 3.48
C LEU A 108 21.65 0.04 2.71
N CYS A 109 21.33 1.33 2.84
CA CYS A 109 21.96 2.37 2.04
C CYS A 109 22.21 3.70 2.79
N GLY A 110 21.89 3.79 4.08
CA GLY A 110 22.16 4.96 4.92
C GLY A 110 21.25 6.18 4.70
N ASN A 111 20.38 6.18 3.69
CA ASN A 111 19.43 7.27 3.43
C ASN A 111 18.24 7.25 4.39
N LEU A 112 17.49 8.34 4.53
CA LEU A 112 16.29 8.38 5.36
C LEU A 112 15.29 7.29 4.96
N ASP A 113 14.93 6.41 5.90
CA ASP A 113 14.04 5.28 5.64
C ASP A 113 12.57 5.72 5.68
N THR A 114 12.03 6.10 4.53
CA THR A 114 10.62 6.40 4.32
C THR A 114 9.94 5.33 3.47
N ILE A 115 8.62 5.29 3.46
CA ILE A 115 7.87 4.38 2.59
C ILE A 115 8.25 4.57 1.12
N THR A 116 8.29 5.83 0.67
CA THR A 116 8.75 6.22 -0.67
C THR A 116 10.17 5.69 -0.94
N HIS A 117 11.07 5.81 0.04
CA HIS A 117 12.41 5.25 -0.09
C HIS A 117 12.38 3.74 -0.34
N ARG A 118 11.64 2.98 0.47
CA ARG A 118 11.51 1.52 0.32
C ARG A 118 10.89 1.09 -1.01
N ILE A 119 9.97 1.87 -1.57
CA ILE A 119 9.28 1.53 -2.82
C ILE A 119 10.12 1.86 -4.04
N LYS A 120 10.83 3.00 -4.08
CA LYS A 120 11.46 3.46 -5.33
C LYS A 120 12.90 3.96 -5.24
N LEU A 121 13.43 4.29 -4.06
CA LEU A 121 14.76 4.93 -3.95
C LEU A 121 15.84 4.00 -3.41
N CYS A 122 15.49 3.01 -2.60
CA CYS A 122 16.43 2.04 -2.09
C CYS A 122 17.07 1.27 -3.25
N ASN A 123 18.38 0.95 -3.15
CA ASN A 123 19.20 0.40 -4.22
C ASN A 123 18.53 -0.74 -5.02
N LYS A 124 17.84 -1.66 -4.35
CA LYS A 124 17.16 -2.80 -4.99
C LYS A 124 15.80 -2.41 -5.57
N SER A 125 14.99 -1.70 -4.79
CA SER A 125 13.65 -1.27 -5.17
C SER A 125 13.67 -0.32 -6.36
N SER A 126 14.69 0.52 -6.47
CA SER A 126 14.86 1.46 -7.60
C SER A 126 15.04 0.74 -8.93
N LEU A 127 15.69 -0.42 -8.97
CA LEU A 127 15.84 -1.22 -10.19
C LEU A 127 14.48 -1.74 -10.70
N VAL A 128 13.69 -2.31 -9.79
CA VAL A 128 12.31 -2.77 -10.09
C VAL A 128 11.44 -1.60 -10.52
N TRP A 129 11.49 -0.49 -9.78
CA TRP A 129 10.68 0.69 -10.04
C TRP A 129 11.02 1.33 -11.39
N ASN A 130 12.30 1.52 -11.69
CA ASN A 130 12.75 2.10 -12.95
C ASN A 130 12.37 1.22 -14.15
N TRP A 131 12.47 -0.11 -13.99
CA TRP A 131 12.04 -1.04 -15.02
C TRP A 131 10.54 -0.92 -15.31
N ILE A 132 9.70 -0.91 -14.26
CA ILE A 132 8.24 -0.74 -14.41
C ILE A 132 7.88 0.62 -14.98
N LYS A 133 8.52 1.70 -14.51
CA LYS A 133 8.31 3.05 -15.04
C LYS A 133 8.60 3.08 -16.54
N ASN A 134 9.75 2.54 -16.96
CA ASN A 134 10.12 2.46 -18.37
C ASN A 134 9.09 1.65 -19.19
N LEU A 135 8.68 0.50 -18.67
CA LEU A 135 7.69 -0.36 -19.32
C LEU A 135 6.33 0.35 -19.51
N ILE A 136 5.85 1.05 -18.48
CA ILE A 136 4.60 1.80 -18.51
C ILE A 136 4.66 2.94 -19.52
N MET A 137 5.75 3.72 -19.52
CA MET A 137 5.91 4.88 -20.40
C MET A 137 6.14 4.46 -21.85
N VAL A 138 7.05 3.52 -22.10
CA VAL A 138 7.49 3.18 -23.46
C VAL A 138 6.60 2.14 -24.12
N ARG A 139 6.26 1.05 -23.41
CA ARG A 139 5.50 -0.07 -23.99
C ARG A 139 3.99 0.13 -23.86
N ILE A 140 3.52 0.46 -22.66
CA ILE A 140 2.08 0.65 -22.42
C ILE A 140 1.61 2.02 -22.93
N ARG A 141 2.54 2.99 -23.05
CA ARG A 141 2.28 4.36 -23.51
C ARG A 141 1.31 5.11 -22.61
N ILE A 142 1.47 4.97 -21.30
CA ILE A 142 0.79 5.81 -20.31
C ILE A 142 1.73 6.96 -20.00
N ASN A 143 1.32 8.18 -20.38
CA ASN A 143 2.02 9.39 -20.02
C ASN A 143 1.46 9.89 -18.68
N THR A 144 2.25 9.80 -17.61
CA THR A 144 1.93 10.40 -16.31
C THR A 144 2.69 11.71 -16.20
N ARG A 145 2.02 12.78 -15.74
CA ARG A 145 2.69 14.07 -15.54
C ARG A 145 3.65 13.99 -14.37
N ASP A 146 3.26 13.25 -13.34
CA ASP A 146 4.05 13.03 -12.14
C ASP A 146 4.21 11.51 -11.87
N PRO A 147 5.44 10.98 -11.79
CA PRO A 147 5.68 9.59 -11.38
C PRO A 147 5.10 9.22 -10.01
N GLU A 148 4.83 10.18 -9.12
CA GLU A 148 4.14 9.91 -7.84
C GLU A 148 2.66 9.50 -8.05
N GLU A 149 2.03 9.93 -9.16
CA GLU A 149 0.65 9.50 -9.50
C GLU A 149 0.55 7.98 -9.65
N LEU A 150 1.65 7.33 -10.08
CA LEU A 150 1.72 5.88 -10.19
C LEU A 150 1.60 5.24 -8.80
N ILE A 151 2.38 5.71 -7.82
CA ILE A 151 2.36 5.19 -6.45
C ILE A 151 1.02 5.50 -5.76
N ALA A 152 0.47 6.68 -6.03
CA ALA A 152 -0.82 7.11 -5.54
C ALA A 152 -2.00 6.31 -6.11
N LEU A 153 -1.78 5.46 -7.11
CA LEU A 153 -2.82 4.71 -7.83
C LEU A 153 -3.88 5.61 -8.48
N GLN A 154 -3.54 6.84 -8.87
CA GLN A 154 -4.49 7.80 -9.45
C GLN A 154 -4.64 7.62 -10.97
N PHE A 155 -4.94 6.39 -11.40
CA PHE A 155 -5.21 6.10 -12.80
C PHE A 155 -6.69 6.37 -13.11
N ASN A 156 -6.99 7.35 -13.96
CA ASN A 156 -8.35 7.51 -14.47
C ASN A 156 -8.66 6.39 -15.50
N LEU A 157 -9.32 5.31 -15.05
CA LEU A 157 -9.41 4.03 -15.75
C LEU A 157 -10.54 3.97 -16.79
N LYS A 158 -10.18 3.90 -18.08
CA LYS A 158 -11.11 3.49 -19.15
C LYS A 158 -10.47 2.58 -20.22
N SER A 159 -9.28 2.00 -19.97
CA SER A 159 -8.59 1.19 -20.98
C SER A 159 -7.79 0.02 -20.41
N TYR A 160 -7.67 -1.05 -21.20
CA TYR A 160 -6.83 -2.22 -20.91
C TYR A 160 -5.38 -1.83 -20.60
N LYS A 161 -4.88 -0.77 -21.24
CA LYS A 161 -3.55 -0.21 -20.98
C LYS A 161 -3.42 0.29 -19.56
N LYS A 162 -4.38 1.09 -19.09
CA LYS A 162 -4.35 1.62 -17.72
C LYS A 162 -4.54 0.52 -16.67
N ASN A 163 -5.37 -0.50 -16.93
CA ASN A 163 -5.46 -1.66 -16.06
C ASN A 163 -4.11 -2.39 -15.94
N ALA A 164 -3.43 -2.60 -17.07
CA ALA A 164 -2.11 -3.23 -17.09
C ALA A 164 -1.07 -2.40 -16.33
N GLY A 165 -1.05 -1.08 -16.54
CA GLY A 165 -0.19 -0.17 -15.79
C GLY A 165 -0.46 -0.19 -14.29
N LEU A 166 -1.73 -0.10 -13.88
CA LEU A 166 -2.14 -0.18 -12.49
C LEU A 166 -1.69 -1.50 -11.86
N TRP A 167 -1.99 -2.64 -12.50
CA TRP A 167 -1.59 -3.95 -11.98
C TRP A 167 -0.07 -4.07 -11.79
N LEU A 168 0.72 -3.62 -12.77
CA LEU A 168 2.18 -3.63 -12.67
C LEU A 168 2.72 -2.77 -11.52
N VAL A 169 2.15 -1.59 -11.30
CA VAL A 169 2.54 -0.73 -10.17
C VAL A 169 2.20 -1.39 -8.84
N CYS A 170 0.99 -1.95 -8.72
CA CYS A 170 0.57 -2.66 -7.52
C CYS A 170 1.50 -3.83 -7.18
N GLU A 171 1.86 -4.64 -8.18
CA GLU A 171 2.80 -5.76 -7.98
C GLU A 171 4.21 -5.30 -7.64
N ALA A 172 4.69 -4.20 -8.24
CA ALA A 172 6.00 -3.63 -7.90
C ALA A 172 6.04 -3.13 -6.44
N ILE A 173 4.99 -2.43 -6.00
CA ILE A 173 4.85 -1.97 -4.61
C ILE A 173 4.86 -3.17 -3.66
N ARG A 174 3.99 -4.17 -3.91
CA ARG A 174 3.93 -5.39 -3.08
C ARG A 174 5.30 -6.06 -3.02
N PHE A 175 5.93 -6.29 -4.17
CA PHE A 175 7.20 -6.98 -4.25
C PHE A 175 8.31 -6.23 -3.49
N ASN A 176 8.43 -4.91 -3.68
CA ASN A 176 9.46 -4.12 -3.02
C ASN A 176 9.26 -4.05 -1.50
N LEU A 177 8.00 -3.99 -1.03
CA LEU A 177 7.71 -4.01 0.40
C LEU A 177 7.93 -5.39 1.03
N MET A 178 7.52 -6.46 0.36
CA MET A 178 7.64 -7.84 0.85
C MET A 178 9.10 -8.30 0.90
N ASN A 179 9.93 -7.85 -0.04
CA ASN A 179 11.35 -8.23 -0.10
C ASN A 179 12.28 -7.17 0.50
N TYR A 180 11.75 -6.15 1.18
CA TYR A 180 12.58 -5.14 1.82
C TYR A 180 13.45 -5.76 2.92
N GLY A 181 14.74 -5.44 2.91
CA GLY A 181 15.69 -5.99 3.89
C GLY A 181 16.27 -7.36 3.54
N LEU A 182 15.74 -8.06 2.53
CA LEU A 182 16.31 -9.34 2.10
C LEU A 182 17.60 -9.11 1.31
N ASP A 183 18.67 -9.78 1.73
CA ASP A 183 19.92 -9.79 0.98
C ASP A 183 19.88 -10.80 -0.15
N GLY A 184 20.22 -10.34 -1.35
CA GLY A 184 20.09 -11.13 -2.56
C GLY A 184 20.34 -10.30 -3.81
N MET A 185 21.29 -10.76 -4.63
CA MET A 185 21.40 -10.33 -6.03
C MET A 185 20.16 -10.81 -6.82
N GLY A 186 19.83 -10.13 -7.92
CA GLY A 186 18.77 -10.59 -8.84
C GLY A 186 17.34 -10.16 -8.49
N CYS A 187 17.15 -9.12 -7.67
CA CYS A 187 15.84 -8.56 -7.30
C CYS A 187 14.93 -8.32 -8.52
N LEU A 188 15.44 -7.69 -9.59
CA LEU A 188 14.69 -7.43 -10.81
C LEU A 188 14.33 -8.72 -11.57
N GLU A 189 15.25 -9.68 -11.68
CA GLU A 189 15.00 -10.93 -12.39
C GLU A 189 14.00 -11.82 -11.65
N LYS A 190 14.08 -11.85 -10.31
CA LYS A 190 13.06 -12.49 -9.46
C LYS A 190 11.69 -11.85 -9.70
N PHE A 191 11.61 -10.52 -9.71
CA PHE A 191 10.36 -9.82 -9.98
C PHE A 191 9.80 -10.13 -11.38
N LYS A 192 10.63 -10.08 -12.42
CA LYS A 192 10.23 -10.43 -13.80
C LYS A 192 9.70 -11.87 -13.87
N LYS A 193 10.34 -12.81 -13.17
CA LYS A 193 9.87 -14.19 -13.07
C LYS A 193 8.49 -14.26 -12.41
N GLU A 194 8.29 -13.62 -11.25
CA GLU A 194 6.99 -13.59 -10.55
C GLU A 194 5.87 -13.03 -11.45
N ILE A 195 6.14 -11.97 -12.21
CA ILE A 195 5.18 -11.40 -13.15
C ILE A 195 4.83 -12.38 -14.27
N ARG A 196 5.83 -13.08 -14.83
CA ARG A 196 5.62 -14.09 -15.87
C ARG A 196 4.79 -15.27 -15.35
N ASP A 197 5.12 -15.77 -14.17
CA ASP A 197 4.43 -16.88 -13.52
C ASP A 197 2.98 -16.48 -13.18
N ALA A 198 2.77 -15.28 -12.63
CA ALA A 198 1.43 -14.74 -12.36
C ALA A 198 0.58 -14.67 -13.64
N ARG A 199 1.15 -14.19 -14.75
CA ARG A 199 0.47 -14.18 -16.06
C ARG A 199 0.13 -15.59 -16.55
N TRP A 200 1.10 -16.51 -16.48
CA TRP A 200 0.92 -17.87 -16.99
C TRP A 200 -0.13 -18.66 -16.21
N ASN A 201 -0.16 -18.47 -14.89
CA ASN A 201 -1.11 -19.15 -14.00
C ASN A 201 -2.51 -18.52 -14.07
N ASN A 202 -2.64 -17.27 -14.57
CA ASN A 202 -3.90 -16.54 -14.61
C ASN A 202 -4.31 -16.07 -16.02
N LYS A 203 -4.03 -16.88 -17.06
CA LYS A 203 -4.24 -16.51 -18.47
C LYS A 203 -5.63 -15.91 -18.75
N ALA A 204 -6.69 -16.52 -18.23
CA ALA A 204 -8.07 -16.05 -18.46
C ALA A 204 -8.32 -14.65 -17.87
N VAL A 205 -7.82 -14.40 -16.66
CA VAL A 205 -7.89 -13.09 -16.00
C VAL A 205 -7.12 -12.06 -16.82
N PHE A 206 -5.91 -12.41 -17.27
CA PHE A 206 -5.08 -11.49 -18.04
C PHE A 206 -5.68 -11.15 -19.41
N ALA A 207 -6.20 -12.15 -20.13
CA ALA A 207 -6.91 -11.93 -21.39
C ALA A 207 -8.12 -11.01 -21.19
N LYS A 208 -8.90 -11.22 -20.11
CA LYS A 208 -10.08 -10.42 -19.77
C LYS A 208 -9.75 -8.97 -19.45
N TYR A 209 -8.74 -8.70 -18.62
CA TYR A 209 -8.50 -7.35 -18.07
C TYR A 209 -7.38 -6.57 -18.76
N PHE A 210 -6.50 -7.24 -19.48
CA PHE A 210 -5.31 -6.63 -20.10
C PHE A 210 -5.18 -6.91 -21.60
N LYS A 211 -5.95 -7.86 -22.17
CA LYS A 211 -5.79 -8.33 -23.56
C LYS A 211 -4.31 -8.67 -23.85
N ASN A 212 -3.76 -8.12 -24.92
CA ASN A 212 -2.38 -8.35 -25.35
C ASN A 212 -1.39 -7.32 -24.80
N VAL A 213 -1.84 -6.37 -23.95
CA VAL A 213 -0.97 -5.28 -23.44
C VAL A 213 0.20 -5.81 -22.62
N LEU A 214 -0.04 -6.85 -21.81
CA LEU A 214 0.99 -7.48 -20.98
C LEU A 214 1.69 -8.65 -21.70
N ASN A 215 1.66 -8.69 -23.03
CA ASN A 215 2.51 -9.58 -23.82
C ASN A 215 3.91 -8.99 -24.00
N ILE A 216 4.55 -8.71 -22.87
CA ILE A 216 5.86 -8.01 -22.75
C ILE A 216 6.98 -8.97 -22.35
N PHE A 217 6.68 -10.27 -22.32
CA PHE A 217 7.61 -11.38 -22.10
C PHE A 217 7.33 -12.45 -23.14
#